data_AF-A0A831SLL9-F1
#
_entry.id   AF-A0A831SLL9-F1
#
_cell.length_a   1.000
_cell.length_b   1.000
_cell.length_c   1.000
_cell.angle_alpha   90.00
_cell.angle_beta   90.00
_cell.angle_gamma   90.00
#
_symmetry.space_group_name_H-M   'P 1'
#
loop_
_entity.id
_entity.type
_entity.pdbx_description
1 polymer ?
#
loop_
_entity_poly.entity_id
_entity_poly.type
_entity_poly.pdbx_seq_one_letter_code
_entity_poly.pdbx_strand_id
1 'polypeptide(L)'
;MKGRLLYNPSELNREFNRLFNQKNWNEVRYTYYVTTNYSIMQELISLPLEKQKEFLIKRGVTSPILSYKQTDFVKENIAIEVQFGKYAFVAYDLFVKHLLFYTGGVINVGIEILPVKSMQSEMSSGVAYYEGEVYNILRHGRNSPPVPLLIMGIAP
;
A
#
# COMPACT_ATOMS: atom_id res chain seq x y z
N MET A 1 5.04 -25.35 -15.13
CA MET A 1 4.16 -26.50 -14.83
C MET A 1 3.12 -26.59 -15.93
N LYS A 2 3.29 -27.46 -16.94
CA LYS A 2 2.34 -27.56 -18.06
C LYS A 2 1.23 -28.54 -17.66
N GLY A 3 -0.02 -28.11 -17.70
CA GLY A 3 -1.20 -28.96 -17.43
C GLY A 3 -1.66 -29.06 -15.97
N ARG A 4 -1.05 -28.33 -15.03
CA ARG A 4 -1.52 -28.27 -13.63
C ARG A 4 -2.60 -27.20 -13.47
N LEU A 5 -3.66 -27.51 -12.73
CA LEU A 5 -4.63 -26.52 -12.26
C LEU A 5 -4.02 -25.74 -11.09
N LEU A 6 -4.02 -24.41 -11.20
CA LEU A 6 -3.42 -23.48 -10.23
C LEU A 6 -4.47 -22.44 -9.84
N TYR A 7 -4.31 -21.83 -8.67
CA TYR A 7 -5.09 -20.66 -8.29
C TYR A 7 -4.74 -19.48 -9.19
N ASN A 8 -5.76 -18.82 -9.72
CA ASN A 8 -5.61 -17.67 -10.60
C ASN A 8 -5.64 -16.37 -9.78
N PRO A 9 -4.52 -15.63 -9.68
CA PRO A 9 -4.45 -14.37 -8.92
C PRO A 9 -5.51 -13.35 -9.34
N SER A 10 -5.77 -13.23 -10.65
CA SER A 10 -6.73 -12.25 -11.17
C SER A 10 -8.16 -12.57 -10.76
N GLU A 11 -8.52 -13.85 -10.72
CA GLU A 11 -9.85 -14.31 -10.30
C GLU A 11 -10.04 -14.14 -8.79
N LEU A 12 -8.99 -14.44 -8.00
CA LEU A 12 -8.98 -14.18 -6.55
C LEU A 12 -9.14 -12.68 -6.26
N ASN A 13 -8.35 -11.83 -6.92
CA ASN A 13 -8.47 -10.38 -6.78
C ASN A 13 -9.87 -9.89 -7.14
N ARG A 14 -10.48 -10.42 -8.21
CA ARG A 14 -11.86 -10.06 -8.58
C ARG A 14 -12.86 -10.42 -7.49
N GLU A 15 -12.69 -11.58 -6.86
CA GLU A 15 -13.58 -12.04 -5.80
C GLU A 15 -13.43 -11.23 -4.50
N PHE A 16 -12.19 -10.90 -4.10
CA PHE A 16 -11.95 -9.98 -2.99
C PHE A 16 -12.55 -8.59 -3.25
N ASN A 17 -12.34 -8.03 -4.44
CA ASN A 17 -12.96 -6.77 -4.86
C ASN A 17 -14.49 -6.82 -4.70
N ARG A 18 -15.13 -7.88 -5.22
CA ARG A 18 -16.58 -8.06 -5.10
C ARG A 18 -17.05 -8.06 -3.65
N LEU A 19 -16.37 -8.81 -2.78
CA LEU A 19 -16.73 -8.96 -1.37
C LEU A 19 -16.49 -7.67 -0.56
N PHE A 20 -15.36 -7.00 -0.78
CA PHE A 20 -15.05 -5.73 -0.10
C PHE A 20 -16.00 -4.60 -0.51
N ASN A 21 -16.30 -4.49 -1.81
CA ASN A 21 -17.27 -3.51 -2.31
C ASN A 21 -18.67 -3.73 -1.70
N GLN A 22 -19.11 -4.99 -1.53
CA GLN A 22 -20.37 -5.32 -0.84
C GLN A 22 -20.40 -4.91 0.65
N LYS A 23 -19.23 -4.66 1.25
CA LYS A 23 -19.08 -4.21 2.65
C LYS A 23 -18.75 -2.72 2.76
N ASN A 24 -18.90 -1.98 1.65
CA ASN A 24 -18.64 -0.54 1.55
C ASN A 24 -17.18 -0.16 1.86
N TRP A 25 -16.24 -1.00 1.47
CA TRP A 25 -14.84 -0.58 1.33
C TRP A 25 -14.71 0.16 0.01
N ASN A 26 -14.05 1.32 0.03
CA ASN A 26 -13.99 2.20 -1.13
C ASN A 26 -12.55 2.46 -1.53
N GLU A 27 -12.35 2.66 -2.83
CA GLU A 27 -11.11 3.17 -3.36
C GLU A 27 -10.87 4.60 -2.85
N VAL A 28 -9.65 4.87 -2.40
CA VAL A 28 -9.25 6.22 -1.96
C VAL A 28 -7.99 6.65 -2.68
N ARG A 29 -8.05 7.87 -3.23
CA ARG A 29 -6.92 8.55 -3.85
C ARG A 29 -6.39 9.64 -2.93
N TYR A 30 -5.13 9.52 -2.53
CA TYR A 30 -4.41 10.56 -1.79
C TYR A 30 -3.54 11.38 -2.76
N THR A 31 -3.81 12.68 -2.83
CA THR A 31 -3.13 13.61 -3.73
C THR A 31 -2.26 14.56 -2.91
N TYR A 32 -1.05 14.84 -3.40
CA TYR A 32 -0.04 15.60 -2.67
C TYR A 32 0.95 16.25 -3.64
N TYR A 33 1.64 17.30 -3.19
CA TYR A 33 2.79 17.85 -3.91
C TYR A 33 4.10 17.24 -3.43
N VAL A 34 5.08 17.12 -4.32
CA VAL A 34 6.41 16.59 -3.99
C VAL A 34 7.47 17.69 -3.95
N THR A 35 8.51 17.44 -3.17
CA THR A 35 9.72 18.25 -3.12
C THR A 35 10.91 17.35 -2.77
N THR A 36 12.12 17.72 -3.22
CA THR A 36 13.37 17.05 -2.84
C THR A 36 14.08 17.76 -1.68
N ASN A 37 13.56 18.91 -1.23
CA ASN A 37 14.09 19.64 -0.08
C ASN A 37 13.48 19.10 1.22
N TYR A 38 14.30 18.49 2.06
CA TYR A 38 13.88 17.84 3.30
C TYR A 38 13.20 18.79 4.29
N SER A 39 13.75 19.98 4.51
CA SER A 39 13.19 20.96 5.44
C SER A 39 11.81 21.45 4.98
N ILE A 40 11.65 21.68 3.67
CA ILE A 40 10.34 22.04 3.08
C ILE A 40 9.36 20.86 3.21
N MET A 41 9.83 19.63 2.97
CA MET A 41 9.00 18.43 3.07
C MET A 41 8.39 18.26 4.48
N GLN A 42 9.16 18.51 5.55
CA GLN A 42 8.67 18.34 6.92
C GLN A 42 7.47 19.24 7.23
N GLU A 43 7.48 20.47 6.74
CA GLU A 43 6.35 21.39 6.87
C GLU A 43 5.21 21.03 5.90
N LEU A 44 5.55 20.69 4.65
CA LEU A 44 4.61 20.39 3.57
C LEU A 44 3.61 19.29 3.94
N ILE A 45 4.10 18.20 4.55
CA ILE A 45 3.26 17.03 4.89
C ILE A 45 2.17 17.34 5.93
N SER A 46 2.34 18.42 6.71
CA SER A 46 1.33 18.86 7.69
C SER A 46 0.24 19.75 7.09
N LEU A 47 0.41 20.19 5.83
CA LEU A 47 -0.50 21.12 5.17
C LEU A 47 -1.58 20.36 4.38
N PRO A 48 -2.83 20.87 4.38
CA PRO A 48 -3.85 20.39 3.45
C PRO A 48 -3.44 20.69 2.00
N LEU A 49 -3.87 19.84 1.07
CA LEU A 49 -3.46 19.84 -0.34
C LEU A 49 -3.58 21.22 -0.99
N GLU A 50 -4.65 21.96 -0.69
CA GLU A 50 -4.98 23.27 -1.24
C GLU A 50 -3.91 24.32 -0.90
N LYS A 51 -3.22 24.15 0.23
CA LYS A 51 -2.15 25.05 0.70
C LYS A 51 -0.77 24.62 0.23
N GLN A 52 -0.57 23.34 -0.11
CA GLN A 52 0.74 22.79 -0.45
C GLN A 52 1.38 23.48 -1.67
N LYS A 53 0.59 23.76 -2.72
CA LYS A 53 1.10 24.42 -3.93
C LYS A 53 1.64 25.82 -3.63
N GLU A 54 0.85 26.64 -2.94
CA GLU A 54 1.22 28.01 -2.60
C GLU A 54 2.42 28.04 -1.66
N PHE A 55 2.46 27.12 -0.68
CA PHE A 55 3.59 26.96 0.23
C PHE A 55 4.90 26.68 -0.53
N LEU A 56 4.88 25.78 -1.50
CA LEU A 56 6.05 25.47 -2.33
C LEU A 56 6.52 26.68 -3.13
N ILE A 57 5.60 27.41 -3.75
CA ILE A 57 5.92 28.64 -4.51
C ILE A 57 6.57 29.70 -3.60
N LYS A 58 6.01 29.92 -2.40
CA LYS A 58 6.56 30.85 -1.39
C LYS A 58 7.98 30.47 -0.93
N ARG A 59 8.35 29.19 -1.01
CA ARG A 59 9.69 28.69 -0.68
C ARG A 59 10.63 28.63 -1.90
N GLY A 60 10.24 29.21 -3.03
CA GLY A 60 11.07 29.32 -4.22
C GLY A 60 10.98 28.14 -5.19
N VAL A 61 10.04 27.21 -5.00
CA VAL A 61 9.79 26.12 -5.96
C VAL A 61 8.98 26.66 -7.13
N THR A 62 9.62 26.76 -8.30
CA THR A 62 9.04 27.38 -9.51
C THR A 62 7.99 26.52 -10.20
N SER A 63 8.13 25.19 -10.13
CA SER A 63 7.24 24.23 -10.75
C SER A 63 6.80 23.14 -9.76
N PRO A 64 5.84 23.43 -8.85
CA PRO A 64 5.31 22.43 -7.94
C PRO A 64 4.73 21.22 -8.69
N ILE A 65 5.22 20.02 -8.36
CA ILE A 65 4.81 18.77 -9.03
C ILE A 65 3.70 18.12 -8.21
N LEU A 66 2.53 17.95 -8.83
CA LEU A 66 1.41 17.21 -8.25
C LEU A 66 1.61 15.71 -8.46
N SER A 67 1.42 14.92 -7.41
CA SER A 67 1.42 13.46 -7.44
C SER A 67 0.20 12.91 -6.73
N TYR A 68 -0.02 11.61 -6.89
CA TYR A 68 -1.03 10.89 -6.14
C TYR A 68 -0.64 9.44 -5.94
N LYS A 69 -1.31 8.81 -4.99
CA LYS A 69 -1.37 7.36 -4.81
C LYS A 69 -2.81 6.96 -4.57
N GLN A 70 -3.10 5.71 -4.86
CA GLN A 70 -4.43 5.13 -4.77
C GLN A 70 -4.30 3.78 -4.08
N THR A 71 -5.28 3.47 -3.24
CA THR A 71 -5.43 2.19 -2.54
C THR A 71 -6.87 1.73 -2.74
N ASP A 72 -7.06 0.43 -2.87
CA ASP A 72 -8.30 -0.15 -3.38
C ASP A 72 -9.40 -0.20 -2.31
N PHE A 73 -9.02 -0.42 -1.05
CA PHE A 73 -9.99 -0.66 0.02
C PHE A 73 -9.68 0.17 1.26
N VAL A 74 -10.43 1.25 1.47
CA VAL A 74 -10.39 2.04 2.70
C VAL A 74 -11.76 2.13 3.33
N LYS A 75 -11.79 1.98 4.66
CA LYS A 75 -12.98 2.19 5.49
C LYS A 75 -12.54 2.48 6.92
N GLU A 76 -13.18 3.44 7.59
CA GLU A 76 -12.95 3.73 9.02
C GLU A 76 -11.46 3.92 9.38
N ASN A 77 -10.73 4.64 8.52
CA ASN A 77 -9.28 4.88 8.66
C ASN A 77 -8.43 3.59 8.68
N ILE A 78 -8.90 2.51 8.05
CA ILE A 78 -8.15 1.28 7.79
C ILE A 78 -7.98 1.15 6.28
N ALA A 79 -6.76 0.87 5.82
CA ALA A 79 -6.53 0.44 4.42
C ALA A 79 -6.26 -1.06 4.37
N ILE A 80 -6.82 -1.74 3.37
CA ILE A 80 -6.53 -3.12 3.03
C ILE A 80 -5.92 -3.18 1.64
N GLU A 81 -4.82 -3.92 1.50
CA GLU A 81 -4.23 -4.30 0.23
C GLU A 81 -4.27 -5.83 0.11
N VAL A 82 -4.76 -6.33 -1.03
CA VAL A 82 -4.79 -7.77 -1.34
C VAL A 82 -3.72 -8.04 -2.39
N GLN A 83 -2.68 -8.78 -2.01
CA GLN A 83 -1.49 -8.89 -2.84
C GLN A 83 -1.21 -10.34 -3.26
N PHE A 84 -1.80 -10.72 -4.40
CA PHE A 84 -1.49 -11.95 -5.13
C PHE A 84 -0.57 -11.73 -6.35
N GLY A 85 0.05 -10.55 -6.43
CA GLY A 85 0.98 -10.15 -7.48
C GLY A 85 2.44 -10.43 -7.15
N LYS A 86 3.34 -9.80 -7.90
CA LYS A 86 4.79 -9.99 -7.75
C LYS A 86 5.30 -9.40 -6.43
N TYR A 87 6.30 -10.04 -5.83
CA TYR A 87 6.96 -9.59 -4.59
C TYR A 87 7.37 -8.11 -4.58
N ALA A 88 7.78 -7.54 -5.72
CA ALA A 88 8.19 -6.14 -5.81
C ALA A 88 7.07 -5.15 -5.46
N PHE A 89 5.80 -5.54 -5.62
CA PHE A 89 4.66 -4.69 -5.29
C PHE A 89 4.37 -4.65 -3.79
N VAL A 90 4.64 -5.73 -3.05
CA VAL A 90 4.44 -5.75 -1.59
C VAL A 90 5.32 -4.71 -0.90
N ALA A 91 6.61 -4.64 -1.26
CA ALA A 91 7.51 -3.64 -0.69
C ALA A 91 7.02 -2.22 -0.97
N TYR A 92 6.42 -1.98 -2.14
CA TYR A 92 5.83 -0.70 -2.48
C TYR A 92 4.56 -0.42 -1.66
N ASP A 93 3.69 -1.41 -1.46
CA ASP A 93 2.48 -1.27 -0.64
C ASP A 93 2.83 -0.93 0.82
N LEU A 94 3.76 -1.68 1.42
CA LEU A 94 4.18 -1.52 2.81
C LEU A 94 4.94 -0.20 3.08
N PHE A 95 5.95 0.12 2.25
CA PHE A 95 6.88 1.22 2.54
C PHE A 95 6.51 2.53 1.84
N VAL A 96 5.65 2.51 0.82
CA VAL A 96 5.25 3.71 0.08
C VAL A 96 3.77 4.01 0.30
N LYS A 97 2.86 3.09 -0.06
CA LYS A 97 1.43 3.37 0.02
C LYS A 97 0.97 3.49 1.47
N HIS A 98 1.04 2.45 2.29
CA HIS A 98 0.57 2.52 3.67
C HIS A 98 1.20 3.67 4.47
N LEU A 99 2.51 3.90 4.29
CA LEU A 99 3.20 5.02 4.93
C LEU A 99 2.65 6.39 4.50
N LEU A 100 2.42 6.59 3.21
CA LEU A 100 1.87 7.86 2.69
C LEU A 100 0.45 8.11 3.20
N PHE A 101 -0.41 7.09 3.16
CA PHE A 101 -1.79 7.22 3.65
C PHE A 101 -1.83 7.42 5.18
N TYR A 102 -0.90 6.83 5.92
CA TYR A 102 -0.78 6.99 7.37
C TYR A 102 -0.31 8.40 7.74
N THR A 103 0.81 8.84 7.16
CA THR A 103 1.36 10.20 7.42
C THR A 103 0.43 11.31 6.92
N GLY A 104 -0.36 11.04 5.88
CA GLY A 104 -1.41 11.94 5.39
C GLY A 104 -2.71 11.93 6.20
N GLY A 105 -2.78 11.17 7.30
CA GLY A 105 -3.96 11.12 8.18
C GLY A 105 -5.19 10.42 7.58
N VAL A 106 -5.01 9.67 6.48
CA VAL A 106 -6.12 8.91 5.85
C VAL A 106 -6.39 7.62 6.60
N ILE A 107 -5.33 6.94 7.06
CA ILE A 107 -5.42 5.69 7.81
C ILE A 107 -4.65 5.75 9.12
N ASN A 108 -5.08 4.94 10.08
CA ASN A 108 -4.36 4.69 11.34
C ASN A 108 -3.64 3.33 11.31
N VAL A 109 -4.09 2.40 10.46
CA VAL A 109 -3.54 1.05 10.32
C VAL A 109 -3.68 0.55 8.87
N GLY A 110 -2.66 -0.14 8.38
CA GLY A 110 -2.70 -0.87 7.11
C GLY A 110 -2.84 -2.38 7.34
N ILE A 111 -3.53 -3.06 6.45
CA ILE A 111 -3.65 -4.52 6.42
C ILE A 111 -3.16 -5.02 5.07
N GLU A 112 -2.20 -5.93 5.09
CA GLU A 112 -1.67 -6.58 3.90
C GLU A 112 -2.10 -8.05 3.89
N ILE A 113 -2.92 -8.45 2.91
CA ILE A 113 -3.37 -9.83 2.74
C ILE A 113 -2.49 -10.53 1.70
N LEU A 114 -1.83 -11.62 2.12
CA LEU A 114 -0.89 -12.39 1.32
C LEU A 114 -1.26 -13.88 1.34
N PRO A 115 -0.97 -14.64 0.27
CA PRO A 115 -1.07 -16.09 0.34
C PRO A 115 0.07 -16.63 1.21
N VAL A 116 -0.20 -17.64 2.04
CA VAL A 116 0.89 -18.40 2.69
C VAL A 116 1.65 -19.24 1.67
N LYS A 117 2.85 -19.71 2.01
CA LYS A 117 3.72 -20.43 1.07
C LYS A 117 3.05 -21.67 0.46
N SER A 118 2.23 -22.38 1.22
CA SER A 118 1.49 -23.55 0.72
C SER A 118 0.51 -23.16 -0.39
N MET A 119 -0.24 -22.06 -0.23
CA MET A 119 -1.13 -21.53 -1.27
C MET A 119 -0.34 -20.96 -2.46
N GLN A 120 0.72 -20.18 -2.21
CA GLN A 120 1.53 -19.58 -3.28
C GLN A 120 2.18 -20.64 -4.18
N SER A 121 2.54 -21.80 -3.63
CA SER A 121 3.12 -22.93 -4.38
C SER A 121 2.15 -23.54 -5.40
N GLU A 122 0.85 -23.26 -5.24
CA GLU A 122 -0.24 -23.61 -6.14
C GLU A 122 -0.66 -22.41 -7.02
N MET A 123 0.18 -21.39 -7.17
CA MET A 123 -0.02 -20.20 -8.02
C MET A 123 1.09 -20.08 -9.08
N SER A 124 0.98 -19.07 -9.94
CA SER A 124 2.06 -18.70 -10.87
C SER A 124 3.36 -18.33 -10.14
N SER A 125 4.51 -18.52 -10.81
CA SER A 125 5.81 -18.16 -10.25
C SER A 125 5.94 -16.66 -10.02
N GLY A 126 6.71 -16.29 -8.98
CA GLY A 126 7.01 -14.89 -8.65
C GLY A 126 5.96 -14.17 -7.82
N VAL A 127 4.85 -14.84 -7.47
CA VAL A 127 3.85 -14.34 -6.53
C VAL A 127 4.47 -14.23 -5.14
N ALA A 128 4.21 -13.10 -4.45
CA ALA A 128 4.64 -12.89 -3.07
C ALA A 128 4.00 -13.90 -2.11
N TYR A 129 4.59 -14.10 -0.94
CA TYR A 129 4.01 -14.98 0.08
C TYR A 129 4.30 -14.46 1.49
N TYR A 130 3.34 -14.70 2.37
CA TYR A 130 3.31 -14.21 3.75
C TYR A 130 4.65 -14.35 4.47
N GLU A 131 5.24 -15.55 4.47
CA GLU A 131 6.45 -15.85 5.22
C GLU A 131 7.66 -15.04 4.72
N GLY A 132 7.75 -14.84 3.40
CA GLY A 132 8.83 -14.06 2.79
C GLY A 132 8.70 -12.57 3.11
N GLU A 133 7.49 -12.03 3.06
CA GLU A 133 7.25 -10.61 3.31
C GLU A 133 7.31 -10.25 4.79
N VAL A 134 6.83 -11.12 5.68
CA VAL A 134 7.07 -10.99 7.12
C VAL A 134 8.57 -11.00 7.42
N TYR A 135 9.33 -11.90 6.80
CA TYR A 135 10.79 -11.91 6.94
C TYR A 135 11.43 -10.60 6.45
N ASN A 136 10.97 -10.05 5.32
CA ASN A 136 11.43 -8.75 4.82
C ASN A 136 11.17 -7.64 5.84
N ILE A 137 9.95 -7.53 6.38
CA ILE A 137 9.58 -6.52 7.39
C ILE A 137 10.44 -6.66 8.65
N LEU A 138 10.56 -7.87 9.20
CA LEU A 138 11.34 -8.12 10.41
C LEU A 138 12.82 -7.70 10.25
N ARG A 139 13.38 -7.82 9.04
CA ARG A 139 14.76 -7.39 8.74
C ARG A 139 14.97 -5.88 8.74
N HIS A 140 13.92 -5.08 8.57
CA HIS A 140 14.02 -3.62 8.68
C HIS A 140 14.14 -3.14 10.15
N GLY A 141 13.91 -4.03 11.12
CA GLY A 141 13.98 -3.73 12.54
C GLY A 141 12.63 -3.29 13.12
N ARG A 142 12.57 -3.18 14.46
CA ARG A 142 11.31 -3.06 15.22
C ARG A 142 10.49 -1.79 14.93
N ASN A 143 11.11 -0.74 14.41
CA ASN A 143 10.48 0.57 14.22
C ASN A 143 10.18 0.89 12.75
N SER A 144 10.29 -0.10 11.85
CA SER A 144 10.16 0.12 10.40
C SER A 144 9.27 -0.92 9.73
N PRO A 145 8.30 -0.50 8.90
CA PRO A 145 7.91 0.89 8.66
C PRO A 145 7.20 1.49 9.90
N PRO A 146 7.16 2.83 10.05
CA PRO A 146 6.55 3.47 11.23
C PRO A 146 5.00 3.48 11.19
N VAL A 147 4.40 2.87 10.18
CA VAL A 147 2.95 2.67 10.09
C VAL A 147 2.56 1.38 10.83
N PRO A 148 1.52 1.39 11.69
CA PRO A 148 0.97 0.16 12.24
C PRO A 148 0.42 -0.75 11.12
N LEU A 149 0.84 -2.02 11.11
CA LEU A 149 0.46 -2.98 10.08
C LEU A 149 -0.06 -4.28 10.71
N LEU A 150 -1.09 -4.84 10.08
CA LEU A 150 -1.48 -6.24 10.24
C LEU A 150 -1.17 -6.99 8.95
N ILE A 151 -0.23 -7.93 9.00
CA ILE A 151 0.07 -8.80 7.86
C ILE A 151 -0.72 -10.10 8.05
N MET A 152 -1.55 -10.46 7.08
CA MET A 152 -2.45 -11.60 7.15
C MET A 152 -2.11 -12.62 6.06
N GLY A 153 -1.65 -13.79 6.48
CA GLY A 153 -1.46 -14.95 5.60
C GLY A 153 -2.75 -15.74 5.45
N ILE A 154 -3.15 -16.07 4.22
CA ILE A 154 -4.36 -16.86 3.93
C ILE A 154 -4.07 -18.11 3.11
N ALA A 155 -4.95 -19.10 3.24
CA ALA A 155 -4.97 -20.35 2.48
C ALA A 155 -6.43 -20.76 2.18
N PRO A 156 -6.66 -21.64 1.19
CA PRO A 156 -7.95 -22.30 0.94
C PRO A 156 -8.49 -23.10 2.12
#